data_AF-A0A174I0N6-F1
#
_entry.id   AF-A0A174I0N6-F1
#
_cell.length_a   1.000
_cell.length_b   1.000
_cell.length_c   1.000
_cell.angle_alpha   90.00
_cell.angle_beta   90.00
_cell.angle_gamma   90.00
#
_symmetry.space_group_name_H-M   'P 1'
#
loop_
_entity.id
_entity.type
_entity.pdbx_description
1 polymer ?
#
loop_
_entity_poly.entity_id
_entity_poly.type
_entity_poly.pdbx_seq_one_letter_code
_entity_poly.pdbx_strand_id
1 'polypeptide(L)' 'MTSSVPATTIRIDPEVKREAVAVLDELGLSMSGAVNVFLRAVIREGGMPFDVRLAPAEKADEDGTGSPQRPR' A
#
# COMPACT_ATOMS: atom_id res chain seq x y z
N MET A 1 18.24 2.64 -30.46
CA MET A 1 17.89 3.58 -29.37
C MET A 1 18.12 2.84 -28.06
N THR A 2 19.08 3.27 -27.24
CA THR A 2 19.33 2.64 -25.93
C THR A 2 18.26 3.13 -24.95
N SER A 3 17.23 2.34 -24.69
CA SER A 3 16.28 2.61 -23.61
C SER A 3 17.02 2.47 -22.27
N SER A 4 17.62 3.55 -21.79
CA SER A 4 18.18 3.61 -20.45
C SER A 4 17.02 3.71 -19.47
N VAL A 5 16.82 2.67 -18.66
CA VAL A 5 15.89 2.73 -17.54
C VAL A 5 16.54 3.61 -16.47
N PRO A 6 15.92 4.74 -16.08
CA PRO A 6 16.52 5.63 -15.11
C PRO A 6 16.62 4.94 -13.75
N ALA A 7 17.81 5.00 -13.14
CA ALA A 7 18.02 4.51 -11.79
C ALA A 7 17.31 5.42 -10.78
N THR A 8 16.56 4.82 -9.85
CA THR A 8 15.89 5.54 -8.75
C THR A 8 16.51 5.10 -7.43
N THR A 9 17.03 6.05 -6.65
CA THR A 9 17.61 5.79 -5.34
C THR A 9 16.57 6.11 -4.26
N ILE A 10 16.23 5.11 -3.43
CA ILE A 10 15.27 5.24 -2.34
C ILE A 10 15.98 4.92 -1.03
N ARG A 11 15.76 5.76 -0.01
CA ARG A 11 16.24 5.48 1.35
C ARG A 11 15.22 4.57 2.03
N ILE A 12 15.69 3.43 2.52
CA ILE A 12 14.88 2.42 3.19
C ILE A 12 15.61 2.06 4.48
N ASP A 13 14.85 1.85 5.54
CA ASP A 13 15.38 1.31 6.78
C ASP A 13 16.08 -0.04 6.50
N PRO A 14 17.29 -0.27 7.04
CA PRO A 14 18.05 -1.49 6.76
C PRO A 14 17.32 -2.78 7.20
N GLU A 15 16.57 -2.75 8.31
CA GLU A 15 15.84 -3.92 8.78
C GLU A 15 14.63 -4.20 7.90
N VAL A 16 13.85 -3.16 7.56
CA VAL A 16 12.72 -3.28 6.62
C VAL A 16 13.17 -3.81 5.26
N LYS A 17 14.32 -3.33 4.75
CA LYS A 17 14.90 -3.83 3.51
C LYS A 17 15.24 -5.32 3.61
N ARG A 18 15.83 -5.75 4.72
CA ARG A 18 16.22 -7.15 4.93
C ARG A 18 15.01 -8.07 4.97
N GLU A 19 13.98 -7.71 5.72
CA GLU A 19 12.72 -8.47 5.79
C GLU A 19 12.02 -8.51 4.44
N ALA A 20 11.90 -7.38 3.75
CA ALA A 20 11.31 -7.32 2.43
C ALA A 20 12.05 -8.21 1.43
N VAL A 21 13.39 -8.19 1.42
CA VAL A 21 14.19 -9.05 0.53
C VAL A 21 13.94 -10.52 0.81
N ALA A 22 13.88 -10.95 2.08
CA ALA A 22 13.61 -12.34 2.43
C ALA A 22 12.24 -12.80 1.88
N VAL A 23 11.19 -11.99 2.09
CA VAL A 23 9.84 -12.28 1.57
C VAL A 23 9.81 -12.31 0.05
N LEU A 24 10.48 -11.35 -0.61
CA LEU A 24 10.52 -11.28 -2.06
C LEU A 24 11.30 -12.45 -2.69
N ASP A 25 12.39 -12.89 -2.05
CA ASP A 25 13.18 -14.03 -2.50
C ASP A 25 12.37 -15.34 -2.42
N GLU A 26 11.56 -15.52 -1.38
CA GLU A 26 10.62 -16.66 -1.28
C GLU A 26 9.57 -16.65 -2.40
N LEU A 27 9.15 -15.46 -2.85
CA LEU A 27 8.24 -15.27 -3.98
C LEU A 27 8.94 -15.35 -5.35
N GLY A 28 10.27 -15.48 -5.38
CA GLY A 28 11.07 -15.49 -6.61
C GLY A 28 11.15 -14.12 -7.31
N LEU A 29 10.99 -13.03 -6.55
CA LEU A 29 11.01 -11.66 -7.05
C LEU A 29 12.27 -10.92 -6.60
N SER A 30 12.89 -10.18 -7.52
CA SER A 30 13.93 -9.21 -7.16
C SER A 30 13.31 -7.92 -6.61
N MET A 31 14.08 -7.16 -5.83
CA MET A 31 13.64 -5.86 -5.31
C MET A 31 13.15 -4.92 -6.43
N SER A 32 13.89 -4.84 -7.53
CA SER A 32 13.49 -4.04 -8.70
C SER A 32 12.22 -4.58 -9.37
N GLY A 33 12.04 -5.90 -9.40
CA GLY A 33 10.81 -6.52 -9.92
C GLY A 33 9.59 -6.17 -9.06
N ALA A 34 9.73 -6.31 -7.73
CA ALA A 34 8.69 -5.98 -6.77
C ALA A 34 8.28 -4.50 -6.85
N VAL A 35 9.25 -3.58 -6.91
CA VAL A 35 8.98 -2.14 -7.06
C VAL A 35 8.26 -1.86 -8.38
N ASN A 36 8.65 -2.50 -9.49
CA ASN A 36 7.94 -2.34 -10.76
C ASN A 36 6.50 -2.84 -10.70
N VAL A 37 6.25 -3.99 -10.06
CA VAL A 37 4.90 -4.53 -9.86
C VAL A 37 4.06 -3.57 -9.00
N PHE A 38 4.64 -3.06 -7.91
CA PHE A 38 3.98 -2.09 -7.04
C PHE A 38 3.56 -0.82 -7.81
N LEU A 39 4.47 -0.22 -8.59
CA LEU A 39 4.16 0.96 -9.39
C LEU A 39 3.07 0.69 -10.44
N ARG A 40 3.04 -0.50 -11.03
CA ARG A 40 1.96 -0.91 -11.96
C ARG A 40 0.62 -1.04 -11.24
N ALA A 41 0.62 -1.54 -10.01
CA ALA A 41 -0.60 -1.63 -9.20
C ALA A 41 -1.14 -0.23 -8.85
N VAL A 42 -0.25 0.70 -8.47
CA VAL A 42 -0.59 2.12 -8.24
C VAL A 42 -1.26 2.74 -9.49
N ILE A 43 -0.66 2.53 -10.67
CA ILE A 43 -1.21 3.05 -11.93
C ILE A 43 -2.58 2.45 -12.23
N ARG A 44 -2.75 1.13 -12.02
CA ARG A 44 -4.00 0.42 -12.31
C ARG A 44 -5.15 0.89 -11.42
N GLU A 45 -4.87 1.17 -10.16
CA GLU A 45 -5.88 1.52 -9.16
C GLU A 45 -6.11 3.04 -9.05
N GLY A 46 -5.22 3.85 -9.62
CA GLY A 46 -5.28 5.31 -9.53
C GLY A 46 -5.02 5.82 -8.11
N GLY A 47 -4.34 5.02 -7.28
CA GLY A 47 -4.16 5.24 -5.85
C GLY A 47 -3.17 4.25 -5.24
N MET A 48 -3.07 4.22 -3.92
CA MET A 48 -2.22 3.24 -3.23
C MET A 48 -2.85 1.85 -3.35
N PRO A 49 -2.08 0.81 -3.74
CA PRO A 49 -2.61 -0.53 -4.01
C PRO A 49 -2.89 -1.33 -2.73
N PHE A 50 -2.91 -0.65 -1.60
CA PHE A 50 -3.26 -1.15 -0.29
C PHE A 50 -4.07 -0.08 0.40
N ASP A 51 -4.96 -0.52 1.28
CA ASP A 51 -5.84 0.36 2.01
C ASP A 51 -5.03 1.16 3.04
N VAL A 52 -4.76 2.44 2.73
CA VAL A 52 -4.02 3.33 3.61
C VAL A 52 -4.95 3.83 4.70
N ARG A 53 -5.16 2.97 5.69
CA ARG A 53 -5.85 3.35 6.91
C ARG A 53 -4.81 3.87 7.90
N LEU A 54 -5.03 5.06 8.45
CA LEU A 54 -4.55 5.31 9.81
C LEU A 54 -5.15 4.17 10.62
N ALA A 55 -4.32 3.37 11.32
CA ALA A 55 -4.77 2.28 12.17
C ALA A 55 -6.11 2.67 12.81
N PRO A 56 -7.15 1.83 12.77
CA PRO A 56 -8.45 2.24 13.28
C PRO A 56 -8.19 2.68 14.73
N ALA A 57 -8.22 3.99 14.97
CA ALA A 57 -8.77 4.47 16.20
C ALA A 57 -10.13 3.80 16.20
N GLU A 58 -10.26 2.79 17.03
CA GLU A 58 -11.46 2.04 17.35
C GLU A 58 -12.65 2.99 17.34
N LYS A 59 -13.22 3.21 16.15
CA LYS A 59 -14.51 3.83 16.02
C LYS A 59 -15.42 2.66 16.22
N ALA A 60 -15.81 2.51 17.48
CA ALA A 60 -17.03 1.84 17.86
C ALA A 60 -18.07 2.17 16.79
N ASP A 61 -18.41 1.17 15.99
CA ASP A 61 -19.66 1.11 15.27
C ASP A 61 -20.77 1.17 16.34
N GLU A 62 -21.08 2.37 16.84
CA GLU A 62 -22.40 2.65 17.43
C GLU A 62 -23.38 2.85 16.27
N ASP A 63 -23.67 1.74 15.59
CA ASP A 63 -24.92 1.58 14.84
C ASP A 63 -26.05 1.41 15.88
N GLY A 64 -26.52 2.55 16.39
CA GLY A 64 -27.50 2.62 17.45
C GLY A 64 -28.53 3.71 17.21
N THR A 65 -29.59 3.35 16.47
CA THR A 65 -30.91 4.01 16.46
C THR A 65 -31.07 5.27 15.59
N GLY A 66 -31.36 5.02 14.32
CA GLY A 66 -32.72 5.24 13.78
C GLY A 66 -33.49 6.49 14.24
N SER A 67 -33.52 7.47 13.34
CA SER A 67 -34.68 8.33 13.01
C SER A 67 -35.05 9.48 13.97
N PRO A 68 -34.92 10.75 13.51
CA PRO A 68 -35.55 11.88 14.16
C PRO A 68 -37.05 11.91 13.80
N GLN A 69 -37.91 11.56 14.74
CA GLN A 69 -39.36 11.79 14.60
C GLN A 69 -39.68 13.24 14.98
N ARG A 70 -39.76 14.12 13.98
CA ARG A 70 -40.72 15.25 13.97
C ARG A 70 -42.03 14.73 13.32
N PRO A 71 -43.22 15.34 13.49
CA PRO A 71 -43.64 16.43 14.37
C PRO A 71 -44.98 16.13 15.11
N ARG A 72 -45.38 17.02 16.03
CA ARG A 72 -46.77 17.53 16.14
C ARG A 72 -46.70 19.02 16.43
#